data_AF-A0A7X7Z9S2-F1
#
_entry.id   AF-A0A7X7Z9S2-F1
#
_cell.length_a   1.000
_cell.length_b   1.000
_cell.length_c   1.000
_cell.angle_alpha   90.00
_cell.angle_beta   90.00
_cell.angle_gamma   90.00
#
_symmetry.space_group_name_H-M   'P 1'
#
loop_
_entity.id
_entity.type
_entity.pdbx_description
1 polymer ?
#
loop_
_entity_poly.entity_id
_entity_poly.type
_entity_poly.pdbx_seq_one_letter_code
_entity_poly.pdbx_strand_id
1 'polypeptide(L)'
;NPGTVISQTPTPGVKVKANRRVFLTVNATNPQPEEMPNVVGLTLRQAKSTLELKGFVLGNLSFKPDIAINNVLEQQYMGSAISPGEFIPKGSTINLVLGRGLNNEKTVLPYLVGLTLADARNLLLEASLNMGKTRFDETVQNFVDSLNARVYSQYPGYMPETFIGFGSRVDLWLTINESRIPPPPETDEVKKEEEPVQFVEPEEDIFE
;
A
#
# COMPACT_ATOMS: atom_id res chain seq x y z
N ASN A 1 3.15 -28.15 -6.80
CA ASN A 1 2.16 -28.81 -5.92
C ASN A 1 2.64 -28.80 -4.47
N PRO A 2 1.85 -28.26 -3.54
CA PRO A 2 2.10 -28.37 -2.10
C PRO A 2 2.27 -29.82 -1.65
N GLY A 3 3.17 -30.09 -0.71
CA GLY A 3 3.44 -31.44 -0.20
C GLY A 3 4.25 -32.35 -1.15
N THR A 4 4.66 -31.85 -2.32
CA THR A 4 5.51 -32.62 -3.25
C THR A 4 6.93 -32.69 -2.71
N VAL A 5 7.55 -33.88 -2.75
CA VAL A 5 8.98 -34.05 -2.43
C VAL A 5 9.81 -33.37 -3.52
N ILE A 6 10.57 -32.35 -3.13
CA ILE A 6 11.50 -31.61 -3.99
C ILE A 6 12.82 -32.37 -4.07
N SER A 7 13.28 -32.91 -2.94
CA SER A 7 14.53 -33.67 -2.87
C SER A 7 14.51 -34.65 -1.71
N GLN A 8 15.30 -35.70 -1.82
CA GLN A 8 15.51 -36.67 -0.76
C GLN A 8 16.99 -36.98 -0.58
N THR A 9 17.37 -37.27 0.66
CA THR A 9 18.70 -37.74 1.03
C THR A 9 18.57 -39.00 1.87
N PRO A 10 19.07 -40.16 1.40
CA PRO A 10 19.86 -40.36 0.17
C PRO A 10 19.05 -40.26 -1.13
N THR A 11 19.75 -40.06 -2.25
CA THR A 11 19.15 -39.96 -3.58
C THR A 11 18.40 -41.24 -3.98
N PRO A 12 17.41 -41.16 -4.89
CA PRO A 12 16.65 -42.32 -5.33
C PRO A 12 17.55 -43.43 -5.89
N GLY A 13 17.24 -44.68 -5.56
CA GLY A 13 17.98 -45.86 -6.03
C GLY A 13 19.22 -46.24 -5.21
N VAL A 14 19.61 -45.45 -4.21
CA VAL A 14 20.72 -45.79 -3.32
C VAL A 14 20.33 -46.88 -2.33
N LYS A 15 21.08 -47.97 -2.29
CA LYS A 15 20.95 -49.00 -1.25
C LYS A 15 21.40 -48.44 0.10
N VAL A 16 20.54 -48.55 1.10
CA VAL A 16 20.85 -48.17 2.48
C VAL A 16 20.74 -49.35 3.42
N LYS A 17 21.48 -49.29 4.53
CA LYS A 17 21.32 -50.23 5.64
C LYS A 17 19.92 -50.11 6.22
N ALA A 18 19.42 -51.21 6.80
CA ALA A 18 18.18 -51.20 7.57
C ALA A 18 18.23 -50.12 8.67
N ASN A 19 17.08 -49.48 8.94
CA ASN A 19 16.92 -48.37 9.89
C ASN A 19 17.66 -47.05 9.53
N ARG A 20 18.11 -46.88 8.28
CA ARG A 20 18.63 -45.58 7.84
C ARG A 20 17.49 -44.55 7.72
N ARG A 21 17.62 -43.41 8.39
CA ARG A 21 16.73 -42.26 8.22
C ARG A 21 16.91 -41.64 6.83
N VAL A 22 15.79 -41.45 6.13
CA VAL A 22 15.72 -40.70 4.87
C VAL A 22 15.17 -39.32 5.20
N PHE A 23 15.88 -38.28 4.75
CA PHE A 23 15.45 -36.90 4.88
C PHE A 23 14.75 -36.48 3.59
N LEU A 24 13.56 -35.92 3.71
CA LEU A 24 12.79 -35.39 2.58
C LEU A 24 12.69 -33.87 2.71
N THR A 25 12.96 -33.16 1.63
CA THR A 25 12.61 -31.75 1.47
C THR A 25 11.31 -31.72 0.67
N VAL A 26 10.26 -31.17 1.25
CA VAL A 26 8.94 -31.09 0.62
C VAL A 26 8.57 -29.64 0.34
N ASN A 27 7.81 -29.41 -0.73
CA ASN A 27 7.25 -28.10 -1.02
C ASN A 27 6.24 -27.74 0.08
N ALA A 28 6.48 -26.63 0.77
CA ALA A 28 5.71 -26.25 1.94
C ALA A 28 4.23 -26.08 1.58
N THR A 29 3.36 -26.66 2.41
CA THR A 29 1.91 -26.51 2.28
C THR A 29 1.40 -25.18 2.79
N ASN A 30 2.09 -24.60 3.78
CA ASN A 30 1.78 -23.29 4.35
C ASN A 30 3.00 -22.36 4.22
N PRO A 31 2.78 -21.03 4.15
CA PRO A 31 3.86 -20.07 4.29
C PRO A 31 4.63 -20.35 5.58
N GLN A 32 5.97 -20.27 5.54
CA GLN A 32 6.74 -20.33 6.78
C GLN A 32 6.25 -19.20 7.71
N PRO A 33 5.88 -19.51 8.96
CA PRO A 33 5.47 -18.48 9.88
C PRO A 33 6.66 -17.58 10.21
N GLU A 34 6.39 -16.29 10.34
CA GLU A 34 7.34 -15.26 10.73
C GLU A 34 6.93 -14.70 12.10
N GLU A 35 7.91 -14.30 12.89
CA GLU A 35 7.68 -13.66 14.17
C GLU A 35 7.13 -12.24 14.00
N MET A 36 6.02 -11.94 14.68
CA MET A 36 5.39 -10.64 14.66
C MET A 36 6.33 -9.59 15.31
N PRO A 37 6.77 -8.54 14.57
CA PRO A 37 7.60 -7.49 15.14
C PRO A 37 6.81 -6.65 16.14
N ASN A 38 7.53 -5.95 17.02
CA ASN A 38 6.93 -4.89 17.81
C ASN A 38 6.90 -3.59 16.99
N VAL A 39 5.71 -3.18 16.56
CA VAL A 39 5.51 -1.90 15.87
C VAL A 39 4.80 -0.85 16.73
N VAL A 40 4.44 -1.19 17.98
CA VAL A 40 3.81 -0.25 18.92
C VAL A 40 4.78 0.88 19.27
N GLY A 41 4.28 2.10 19.28
CA GLY A 41 5.05 3.33 19.51
C GLY A 41 5.79 3.86 18.27
N LEU A 42 5.89 3.08 17.19
CA LEU A 42 6.47 3.54 15.94
C LEU A 42 5.51 4.48 15.20
N THR A 43 6.06 5.37 14.37
CA THR A 43 5.25 6.10 13.39
C THR A 43 4.68 5.14 12.35
N LEU A 44 3.55 5.47 11.74
CA LEU A 44 2.93 4.69 10.67
C LEU A 44 3.93 4.29 9.57
N ARG A 45 4.78 5.23 9.13
CA ARG A 45 5.80 4.97 8.12
C ARG A 45 6.82 3.91 8.57
N GLN A 46 7.33 4.03 9.81
CA GLN A 46 8.27 3.05 10.37
C GLN A 46 7.60 1.68 10.55
N ALA A 47 6.35 1.66 11.02
CA ALA A 47 5.58 0.43 11.19
C ALA A 47 5.37 -0.27 9.85
N LYS A 48 4.94 0.46 8.81
CA LYS A 48 4.80 -0.07 7.43
C LYS A 48 6.09 -0.74 6.96
N SER A 49 7.22 -0.02 7.02
CA SER A 49 8.52 -0.57 6.62
C SER A 49 8.91 -1.80 7.43
N THR A 50 8.68 -1.79 8.75
CA THR A 50 9.01 -2.92 9.64
C THR A 50 8.19 -4.16 9.29
N LEU A 51 6.89 -3.99 9.04
CA LEU A 51 5.99 -5.08 8.64
C LEU A 51 6.38 -5.67 7.29
N GLU A 52 6.61 -4.81 6.29
CA GLU A 52 6.99 -5.22 4.92
C GLU A 52 8.33 -5.96 4.90
N LEU A 53 9.32 -5.51 5.68
CA LEU A 53 10.62 -6.20 5.83
C LEU A 53 10.46 -7.60 6.42
N LYS A 54 9.48 -7.81 7.28
CA LYS A 54 9.09 -9.12 7.83
C LYS A 54 8.17 -9.91 6.89
N GLY A 55 7.77 -9.33 5.76
CA GLY A 55 6.87 -9.94 4.80
C GLY A 55 5.42 -10.02 5.28
N PHE A 56 5.03 -9.12 6.19
CA PHE A 56 3.63 -8.86 6.51
C PHE A 56 3.09 -7.75 5.62
N VAL A 57 1.77 -7.75 5.42
CA VAL A 57 1.07 -6.74 4.63
C VAL A 57 0.38 -5.78 5.58
N LEU A 58 0.62 -4.47 5.43
CA LEU A 58 -0.15 -3.47 6.17
C LEU A 58 -1.60 -3.47 5.70
N GLY A 59 -2.51 -3.65 6.66
CA GLY A 59 -3.95 -3.68 6.45
C GLY A 59 -4.61 -2.33 6.69
N ASN A 60 -5.80 -2.38 7.28
CA ASN A 60 -6.58 -1.20 7.59
C ASN A 60 -6.01 -0.43 8.78
N LEU A 61 -6.14 0.88 8.71
CA LEU A 61 -5.81 1.82 9.78
C LEU A 61 -7.08 2.19 10.53
N SER A 62 -7.03 2.09 11.85
CA SER A 62 -8.06 2.62 12.73
C SER A 62 -7.43 3.66 13.65
N PHE A 63 -8.25 4.54 14.22
CA PHE A 63 -7.74 5.69 14.94
C PHE A 63 -8.49 5.89 16.24
N LYS A 64 -7.76 6.22 17.32
CA LYS A 64 -8.30 6.59 18.63
C LYS A 64 -7.73 7.95 19.05
N PRO A 65 -8.46 8.72 19.88
CA PRO A 65 -7.92 9.95 20.46
C PRO A 65 -6.67 9.62 21.28
N ASP A 66 -5.54 10.22 20.91
CA ASP A 66 -4.24 10.06 21.57
C ASP A 66 -3.31 11.20 21.17
N ILE A 67 -2.42 11.63 22.05
CA ILE A 67 -1.47 12.73 21.79
C ILE A 67 -0.42 12.36 20.73
N ALA A 68 -0.11 11.08 20.58
CA ALA A 68 0.89 10.58 19.65
C ALA A 68 0.27 10.38 18.24
N ILE A 69 0.08 11.50 17.53
CA ILE A 69 -0.49 11.53 16.18
C ILE A 69 0.28 10.61 15.24
N ASN A 70 -0.43 9.75 14.51
CA ASN A 70 0.12 8.78 13.56
C ASN A 70 1.12 7.76 14.14
N ASN A 71 1.20 7.63 15.47
CA ASN A 71 1.93 6.55 16.11
C ASN A 71 1.03 5.35 16.36
N VAL A 72 1.60 4.15 16.27
CA VAL A 72 0.90 2.89 16.53
C VAL A 72 0.65 2.72 18.01
N LEU A 73 -0.62 2.55 18.36
CA LEU A 73 -1.09 2.24 19.71
C LEU A 73 -1.30 0.72 19.87
N GLU A 74 -1.70 0.03 18.80
CA GLU A 74 -2.00 -1.40 18.82
C GLU A 74 -1.80 -2.01 17.43
N GLN A 75 -1.34 -3.27 17.39
CA GLN A 75 -1.21 -4.08 16.18
C GLN A 75 -2.18 -5.26 16.27
N GLN A 76 -2.86 -5.58 15.17
CA GLN A 76 -3.94 -6.56 15.15
C GLN A 76 -3.81 -7.55 14.00
N TYR A 77 -4.05 -8.82 14.29
CA TYR A 77 -4.15 -9.90 13.32
C TYR A 77 -5.54 -10.54 13.41
N MET A 78 -6.20 -10.72 12.26
CA MET A 78 -7.57 -11.26 12.16
C MET A 78 -8.60 -10.53 13.05
N GLY A 79 -8.40 -9.22 13.29
CA GLY A 79 -9.30 -8.40 14.09
C GLY A 79 -9.08 -8.42 15.60
N SER A 80 -8.08 -9.18 16.07
CA SER A 80 -7.68 -9.24 17.48
C SER A 80 -6.28 -8.68 17.66
N ALA A 81 -5.99 -8.13 18.84
CA ALA A 81 -4.63 -7.71 19.20
C ALA A 81 -3.66 -8.90 19.10
N ILE A 82 -2.46 -8.65 18.58
CA ILE A 82 -1.39 -9.64 18.47
C ILE A 82 -0.13 -9.15 19.18
N SER A 83 0.43 -9.96 20.05
CA SER A 83 1.64 -9.60 20.77
C SER A 83 2.88 -9.72 19.87
N PRO A 84 3.90 -8.87 20.05
CA PRO A 84 5.20 -9.11 19.46
C PRO A 84 5.74 -10.48 19.88
N GLY A 85 6.45 -11.17 18.98
CA GLY A 85 6.99 -12.51 19.24
C GLY A 85 6.06 -13.67 18.86
N GLU A 86 4.78 -13.39 18.61
CA GLU A 86 3.85 -14.42 18.14
C GLU A 86 4.15 -14.80 16.68
N PHE A 87 4.07 -16.10 16.37
CA PHE A 87 4.33 -16.62 15.03
C PHE A 87 3.05 -16.66 14.20
N ILE A 88 3.05 -15.96 13.08
CA ILE A 88 1.92 -15.92 12.14
C ILE A 88 2.39 -16.16 10.71
N PRO A 89 1.53 -16.66 9.81
CA PRO A 89 1.93 -16.93 8.43
C PRO A 89 2.50 -15.68 7.74
N LYS A 90 3.62 -15.81 7.06
CA LYS A 90 4.13 -14.74 6.20
C LYS A 90 3.08 -14.36 5.15
N GLY A 91 2.98 -13.08 4.82
CA GLY A 91 1.92 -12.51 3.98
C GLY A 91 0.62 -12.18 4.73
N SER A 92 0.56 -12.47 6.04
CA SER A 92 -0.57 -12.06 6.87
C SER A 92 -0.77 -10.55 6.86
N THR A 93 -2.04 -10.14 6.89
CA THR A 93 -2.43 -8.74 6.97
C THR A 93 -2.50 -8.28 8.42
N ILE A 94 -1.82 -7.18 8.73
CA ILE A 94 -1.79 -6.57 10.06
C ILE A 94 -2.52 -5.23 10.01
N ASN A 95 -3.60 -5.11 10.77
CA ASN A 95 -4.27 -3.83 10.97
C ASN A 95 -3.59 -3.06 12.11
N LEU A 96 -3.59 -1.74 12.02
CA LEU A 96 -2.99 -0.88 13.05
C LEU A 96 -4.06 0.04 13.65
N VAL A 97 -3.98 0.23 14.96
CA VAL A 97 -4.67 1.30 15.68
C VAL A 97 -3.67 2.42 15.92
N LEU A 98 -3.99 3.63 15.48
CA LEU A 98 -3.10 4.79 15.51
C LEU A 98 -3.69 5.92 16.37
N GLY A 99 -2.83 6.82 16.85
CA GLY A 99 -3.26 8.07 17.48
C GLY A 99 -3.79 9.08 16.46
N ARG A 100 -4.96 9.67 16.74
CA ARG A 100 -5.59 10.71 15.89
C ARG A 100 -5.32 12.15 16.35
N GLY A 101 -4.53 12.36 17.40
CA GLY A 101 -4.53 13.65 18.08
C GLY A 101 -5.82 13.86 18.89
N LEU A 102 -5.88 15.00 19.58
CA LEU A 102 -7.03 15.38 20.41
C LEU A 102 -8.05 16.25 19.66
N ASN A 103 -7.71 16.71 18.44
CA ASN A 103 -8.48 17.71 17.69
C ASN A 103 -9.06 17.18 16.36
N ASN A 104 -9.28 15.87 16.23
CA ASN A 104 -9.75 15.23 15.01
C ASN A 104 -8.89 15.60 13.78
N GLU A 105 -7.61 15.25 13.84
CA GLU A 105 -6.64 15.55 12.79
C GLU A 105 -7.12 15.11 11.40
N LYS A 106 -6.77 15.94 10.41
CA LYS A 106 -7.11 15.75 9.01
C LYS A 106 -5.86 15.68 8.16
N THR A 107 -6.00 15.04 7.02
CA THR A 107 -4.96 14.88 6.00
C THR A 107 -5.48 15.37 4.65
N VAL A 108 -4.58 15.55 3.69
CA VAL A 108 -4.95 15.84 2.32
C VAL A 108 -5.49 14.58 1.63
N LEU A 109 -6.52 14.73 0.81
CA LEU A 109 -6.99 13.65 -0.05
C LEU A 109 -6.09 13.56 -1.29
N PRO A 110 -5.30 12.49 -1.49
CA PRO A 110 -4.47 12.35 -2.68
C PRO A 110 -5.30 12.18 -3.95
N TYR A 111 -4.73 12.62 -5.08
CA TYR A 111 -5.21 12.28 -6.41
C TYR A 111 -4.73 10.86 -6.76
N LEU A 112 -5.67 9.95 -7.04
CA LEU A 112 -5.40 8.52 -7.22
C LEU A 112 -5.63 8.05 -8.66
N VAL A 113 -6.24 8.88 -9.51
CA VAL A 113 -6.53 8.52 -10.89
C VAL A 113 -5.23 8.26 -11.66
N GLY A 114 -5.25 7.23 -12.51
CA GLY A 114 -4.09 6.75 -13.25
C GLY A 114 -3.22 5.75 -12.49
N LEU A 115 -3.33 5.68 -11.14
CA LEU A 115 -2.57 4.73 -10.33
C LEU A 115 -3.14 3.32 -10.44
N THR A 116 -2.29 2.31 -10.25
CA THR A 116 -2.74 0.93 -10.06
C THR A 116 -3.42 0.77 -8.69
N LEU A 117 -4.15 -0.34 -8.48
CA LEU A 117 -4.75 -0.62 -7.17
C LEU A 117 -3.71 -0.68 -6.04
N ALA A 118 -2.54 -1.25 -6.32
CA ALA A 118 -1.45 -1.37 -5.35
C ALA A 118 -0.88 0.02 -4.99
N ASP A 119 -0.61 0.84 -6.00
CA ASP A 119 -0.07 2.19 -5.80
C ASP A 119 -1.08 3.10 -5.08
N ALA A 120 -2.36 3.04 -5.48
CA ALA A 120 -3.43 3.80 -4.85
C ALA A 120 -3.60 3.41 -3.37
N ARG A 121 -3.54 2.11 -3.05
CA ARG A 121 -3.55 1.65 -1.65
C ARG A 121 -2.36 2.21 -0.88
N ASN A 122 -1.15 2.14 -1.44
CA ASN A 122 0.05 2.61 -0.77
C ASN A 122 -0.01 4.11 -0.48
N LEU A 123 -0.44 4.90 -1.46
CA LEU A 123 -0.57 6.36 -1.32
C LEU A 123 -1.65 6.74 -0.31
N LEU A 124 -2.76 6.01 -0.27
CA LEU A 124 -3.79 6.18 0.75
C LEU A 124 -3.25 5.90 2.16
N LEU A 125 -2.53 4.79 2.34
CA LEU A 125 -1.95 4.44 3.64
C LEU A 125 -0.93 5.49 4.10
N GLU A 126 -0.11 6.01 3.20
CA GLU A 126 0.86 7.09 3.49
C GLU A 126 0.17 8.41 3.87
N ALA A 127 -1.01 8.68 3.30
CA ALA A 127 -1.86 9.80 3.68
C ALA A 127 -2.67 9.54 4.96
N SER A 128 -2.47 8.43 5.69
CA SER A 128 -3.28 8.02 6.85
C SER A 128 -4.75 7.78 6.52
N LEU A 129 -5.03 7.28 5.32
CA LEU A 129 -6.35 6.94 4.80
C LEU A 129 -6.46 5.44 4.51
N ASN A 130 -7.71 4.99 4.36
CA ASN A 130 -8.02 3.60 4.03
C ASN A 130 -8.58 3.49 2.62
N MET A 131 -8.32 2.35 1.98
CA MET A 131 -9.06 1.98 0.79
C MET A 131 -10.50 1.57 1.17
N GLY A 132 -11.46 2.09 0.43
CA GLY A 132 -12.87 1.78 0.55
C GLY A 132 -13.28 0.62 -0.36
N LYS A 133 -14.46 0.75 -0.98
CA LYS A 133 -14.96 -0.19 -1.99
C LYS A 133 -14.15 -0.07 -3.27
N THR A 134 -13.81 -1.21 -3.85
CA THR A 134 -13.17 -1.29 -5.16
C THR A 134 -14.18 -1.83 -6.16
N ARG A 135 -14.31 -1.18 -7.32
CA ARG A 135 -15.15 -1.63 -8.43
C ARG A 135 -14.31 -1.68 -9.70
N PHE A 136 -14.37 -2.80 -10.39
CA PHE A 136 -13.81 -2.93 -11.71
C PHE A 136 -14.91 -2.77 -12.74
N ASP A 137 -14.60 -2.10 -13.85
CA ASP A 137 -15.52 -2.02 -14.97
C ASP A 137 -15.47 -3.30 -15.82
N GLU A 138 -16.23 -3.32 -16.91
CA GLU A 138 -16.36 -4.48 -17.81
C GLU A 138 -15.07 -4.85 -18.56
N THR A 139 -14.08 -3.96 -18.57
CA THR A 139 -12.82 -4.20 -19.29
C THR A 139 -11.89 -5.12 -18.51
N VAL A 140 -12.13 -5.29 -17.21
CA VAL A 140 -11.35 -6.15 -16.32
C VAL A 140 -12.07 -7.49 -16.15
N GLN A 141 -11.59 -8.53 -16.83
CA GLN A 141 -12.26 -9.83 -16.89
C GLN A 141 -11.53 -10.90 -16.07
N ASN A 142 -10.25 -10.70 -15.77
CA ASN A 142 -9.44 -11.69 -15.07
C ASN A 142 -8.45 -11.04 -14.08
N PHE A 143 -7.70 -11.89 -13.38
CA PHE A 143 -6.72 -11.46 -12.40
C PHE A 143 -5.58 -10.61 -13.00
N VAL A 144 -5.07 -10.99 -14.18
CA VAL A 144 -4.01 -10.24 -14.87
C VAL A 144 -4.50 -8.84 -15.25
N ASP A 145 -5.74 -8.73 -15.74
CA ASP A 145 -6.35 -7.42 -16.03
C ASP A 145 -6.43 -6.57 -14.76
N SER A 146 -6.82 -7.17 -13.63
CA SER A 146 -6.96 -6.44 -12.35
C SER A 146 -5.64 -5.89 -11.82
N LEU A 147 -4.51 -6.52 -12.16
CA LEU A 147 -3.17 -6.04 -11.80
C LEU A 147 -2.76 -4.81 -12.62
N ASN A 148 -3.23 -4.73 -13.87
CA ASN A 148 -2.91 -3.65 -14.79
C ASN A 148 -3.96 -2.53 -14.80
N ALA A 149 -5.13 -2.78 -14.21
CA ALA A 149 -6.21 -1.82 -14.13
C ALA A 149 -5.77 -0.57 -13.35
N ARG A 150 -6.15 0.58 -13.86
CA ARG A 150 -5.85 1.89 -13.27
C ARG A 150 -7.13 2.54 -12.78
N VAL A 151 -6.99 3.33 -11.72
CA VAL A 151 -8.09 4.12 -11.17
C VAL A 151 -8.52 5.13 -12.23
N TYR A 152 -9.80 5.12 -12.62
CA TYR A 152 -10.38 6.18 -13.46
C TYR A 152 -11.32 7.09 -12.68
N SER A 153 -11.72 6.69 -11.48
CA SER A 153 -12.53 7.51 -10.57
C SER A 153 -12.30 7.13 -9.12
N GLN A 154 -12.41 8.11 -8.24
CA GLN A 154 -12.33 7.94 -6.79
C GLN A 154 -13.49 8.66 -6.10
N TYR A 155 -13.88 8.17 -4.93
CA TYR A 155 -14.84 8.84 -4.05
C TYR A 155 -14.38 8.77 -2.58
N PRO A 156 -14.27 9.89 -1.85
CA PRO A 156 -14.51 11.27 -2.29
C PRO A 156 -13.63 11.68 -3.48
N GLY A 157 -14.17 12.54 -4.35
CA GLY A 157 -13.45 13.05 -5.51
C GLY A 157 -12.29 13.95 -5.07
N TYR A 158 -11.17 13.91 -5.81
CA TYR A 158 -10.05 14.81 -5.55
C TYR A 158 -10.47 16.26 -5.79
N MET A 159 -10.10 17.12 -4.85
CA MET A 159 -10.21 18.57 -4.96
C MET A 159 -8.97 19.17 -4.28
N PRO A 160 -8.30 20.15 -4.89
CA PRO A 160 -7.18 20.86 -4.25
C PRO A 160 -7.56 21.35 -2.85
N GLU A 161 -6.59 21.29 -1.93
CA GLU A 161 -6.72 21.79 -0.55
C GLU A 161 -7.86 21.15 0.27
N THR A 162 -8.43 20.03 -0.19
CA THR A 162 -9.47 19.33 0.57
C THR A 162 -8.86 18.44 1.64
N PHE A 163 -9.28 18.71 2.88
CA PHE A 163 -8.87 17.96 4.06
C PHE A 163 -9.93 16.95 4.47
N ILE A 164 -9.51 15.71 4.69
CA ILE A 164 -10.35 14.60 5.10
C ILE A 164 -9.81 14.00 6.41
N GLY A 165 -10.69 13.51 7.28
CA GLY A 165 -10.27 12.97 8.58
C GLY A 165 -9.42 11.70 8.47
N PHE A 166 -8.48 11.51 9.39
CA PHE A 166 -7.67 10.29 9.43
C PHE A 166 -8.51 9.00 9.51
N GLY A 167 -8.11 8.02 8.71
CA GLY A 167 -8.76 6.71 8.57
C GLY A 167 -9.99 6.72 7.69
N SER A 168 -10.34 7.86 7.08
CA SER A 168 -11.42 7.93 6.11
C SER A 168 -11.15 6.99 4.93
N ARG A 169 -12.23 6.50 4.32
CA ARG A 169 -12.18 5.54 3.22
C ARG A 169 -12.34 6.25 1.89
N VAL A 170 -11.58 5.79 0.89
CA VAL A 170 -11.69 6.23 -0.50
C VAL A 170 -12.06 5.04 -1.38
N ASP A 171 -13.25 5.09 -1.94
CA ASP A 171 -13.76 4.12 -2.91
C ASP A 171 -13.09 4.37 -4.27
N LEU A 172 -12.77 3.29 -5.00
CA LEU A 172 -12.03 3.33 -6.26
C LEU A 172 -12.76 2.58 -7.36
N TRP A 173 -12.76 3.15 -8.56
CA TRP A 173 -13.20 2.50 -9.79
C TRP A 173 -12.02 2.34 -10.74
N LEU A 174 -11.85 1.13 -11.27
CA LEU A 174 -10.69 0.76 -12.07
C LEU A 174 -11.08 0.19 -13.44
N THR A 175 -10.22 0.46 -14.42
CA THR A 175 -10.39 0.10 -15.84
C THR A 175 -9.03 -0.22 -16.46
N ILE A 176 -9.00 -1.03 -17.52
CA ILE A 176 -7.84 -1.12 -18.42
C ILE A 176 -8.00 -0.24 -19.66
N ASN A 177 -9.17 0.36 -19.88
CA ASN A 177 -9.39 1.27 -20.99
C ASN A 177 -8.81 2.66 -20.66
N GLU A 178 -7.65 2.95 -21.25
CA GLU A 178 -6.95 4.22 -21.07
C GLU A 178 -7.80 5.44 -21.44
N SER A 179 -8.73 5.32 -22.40
CA SER A 179 -9.59 6.43 -22.80
C SER A 179 -10.59 6.87 -21.73
N ARG A 180 -10.79 6.06 -20.68
CA ARG A 180 -11.65 6.39 -19.53
C ARG A 180 -10.91 7.11 -18.41
N ILE A 181 -9.58 7.14 -18.45
CA ILE A 181 -8.76 7.74 -17.40
C ILE A 181 -8.64 9.24 -17.70
N PRO A 182 -9.23 10.12 -16.87
CA PRO A 182 -9.11 11.55 -17.11
C PRO A 182 -7.65 12.00 -16.87
N PRO A 183 -7.21 13.08 -17.55
CA PRO A 183 -5.90 13.66 -17.30
C PRO A 183 -5.80 14.16 -15.85
N PRO A 184 -4.57 14.26 -15.29
CA PRO A 184 -4.36 14.89 -14.00
C PRO A 184 -4.88 16.33 -14.03
N PRO A 185 -5.43 16.83 -12.91
CA PRO A 185 -5.82 18.23 -12.81
C PRO A 185 -4.59 19.10 -13.06
N GLU A 186 -4.74 20.13 -13.89
CA GLU A 186 -3.71 21.15 -14.07
C GLU A 186 -3.41 21.81 -12.72
N THR A 187 -2.18 21.66 -12.23
CA THR A 187 -1.71 22.41 -11.06
C THR A 187 -1.31 23.82 -11.50
N ASP A 188 -1.45 24.80 -10.59
CA ASP A 188 -1.07 26.19 -10.89
C ASP A 188 0.42 26.35 -11.23
N GLU A 189 1.26 25.35 -10.94
CA GLU A 189 2.67 25.30 -11.36
C GLU A 189 2.82 25.17 -12.89
N VAL A 190 1.97 24.39 -13.55
CA VAL A 190 2.01 24.23 -15.03
C VAL A 190 1.55 25.52 -15.72
N LYS A 191 0.61 26.25 -15.14
CA LYS A 191 0.14 27.54 -15.68
C LYS A 191 1.20 28.64 -15.64
N LYS A 192 2.14 28.59 -14.68
CA LYS A 192 3.22 29.58 -14.58
C LYS A 192 4.31 29.40 -15.64
N GLU A 193 4.52 28.18 -16.14
CA GLU A 193 5.54 27.92 -17.17
C GLU A 193 5.05 28.29 -18.58
N GLU A 194 3.73 28.40 -18.79
CA GLU A 194 3.14 28.79 -20.07
C GLU A 194 2.94 30.31 -20.25
N GLU A 195 3.30 31.15 -19.27
CA GLU A 195 3.33 32.60 -19.49
C GLU A 195 4.45 32.92 -20.48
N PRO A 196 4.15 33.53 -21.65
CA PRO A 196 5.18 33.89 -22.60
C PRO A 196 6.12 34.90 -21.93
N VAL A 197 7.42 34.59 -21.93
CA VAL A 197 8.48 35.53 -21.54
C VAL A 197 8.23 36.82 -22.33
N GLN A 198 7.86 37.90 -21.64
CA GLN A 198 7.75 39.20 -22.26
C GLN A 198 9.15 39.56 -22.77
N PHE A 199 9.31 39.52 -24.10
CA PHE A 199 10.50 40.01 -24.76
C PHE A 199 10.57 41.51 -24.49
N VAL A 200 11.40 41.91 -23.53
CA VAL A 200 11.74 43.31 -23.32
C VAL A 200 12.66 43.69 -24.48
N GLU A 201 12.16 44.48 -25.42
CA GLU A 201 13.01 45.04 -26.47
C GLU A 201 14.11 45.88 -25.80
N PRO A 202 15.38 45.73 -26.18
CA PRO A 202 16.44 46.57 -25.65
C PRO A 202 16.16 48.01 -26.10
N GLU A 203 16.10 48.94 -25.15
CA GLU A 203 16.08 50.37 -25.46
C GLU A 203 17.31 50.69 -26.32
N GLU A 204 17.08 51.22 -27.53
CA GLU A 204 18.16 51.73 -28.36
C GLU A 204 18.79 52.93 -27.62
N ASP A 205 20.01 52.73 -27.12
CA ASP A 205 20.86 53.82 -26.64
C ASP A 205 21.13 54.79 -27.80
N ILE A 206 20.39 55.90 -27.81
CA ILE A 206 20.64 57.04 -28.69
C ILE A 206 21.85 57.78 -28.12
N PHE A 207 23.04 57.49 -28.65
CA PHE A 207 24.21 58.33 -28.45
C PHE A 207 24.14 59.54 -29.41
N GLU A 208 23.86 60.73 -28.87
CA GLU A 208 24.17 62.02 -29.51
C GLU A 208 25.59 62.50 -29.17
#